data_AF-A0A3N9MY87-F1
#
_entry.id   AF-A0A3N9MY87-F1
#
_cell.length_a   1.000
_cell.length_b   1.000
_cell.length_c   1.000
_cell.angle_alpha   90.00
_cell.angle_beta   90.00
_cell.angle_gamma   90.00
#
_symmetry.space_group_name_H-M   'P 1'
#
loop_
_entity.id
_entity.type
_entity.pdbx_description
1 polymer ?
#
loop_
_entity_poly.entity_id
_entity_poly.type
_entity_poly.pdbx_seq_one_letter_code
_entity_poly.pdbx_strand_id
1 'polypeptide(L)'
;MNTTSRFTSVALILTLVLLLGANLLLAAPYEIQFKSGTVTPTAGEFIIPQANLDESVESVHVLLQLEDFLRGGKQARLKSYGVDLLTYLPDRAYIAVIPSDLNASRLAPLGVRVITPVYPEYKLHPRVSESRFGDWSLLDSGERIFAVEIMADIPLDIAAEVLEKSGYLIGSHYNAAHTLLVACHEALASLLADFDCVLFVDEAPPPLQELNSTVRTRLHVNEVQAAPYNLSGDGVTILVFDGGMADNTHPDFIGRMTWSETAGISDHATHTSGTVGGSGAAS
;
A
#
# COMPACT_ATOMS: atom_id res chain seq x y z
N MET A 1 8.46 -70.71 49.00
CA MET A 1 8.61 -70.60 47.54
C MET A 1 8.47 -69.13 47.16
N ASN A 2 9.56 -68.54 46.63
CA ASN A 2 9.62 -67.54 45.55
C ASN A 2 8.25 -67.13 44.93
N THR A 3 7.89 -65.89 44.60
CA THR A 3 8.67 -64.72 44.15
C THR A 3 7.70 -63.53 43.90
N THR A 4 8.13 -62.30 44.20
CA THR A 4 7.90 -60.99 43.49
C THR A 4 6.57 -60.71 42.77
N SER A 5 5.87 -59.59 43.01
CA SER A 5 6.04 -58.27 42.34
C SER A 5 4.92 -57.34 42.84
N ARG A 6 5.10 -56.17 43.49
CA ARG A 6 5.63 -54.84 43.08
C ARG A 6 4.83 -54.06 42.01
N PHE A 7 4.54 -52.80 42.39
CA PHE A 7 4.27 -51.58 41.58
C PHE A 7 2.90 -51.44 40.90
N THR A 8 2.23 -50.28 40.78
CA THR A 8 2.50 -48.88 41.19
C THR A 8 1.20 -48.07 41.03
N SER A 9 1.08 -47.02 41.82
CA SER A 9 0.08 -45.95 41.76
C SER A 9 -0.11 -45.33 40.37
N VAL A 10 -1.35 -45.07 39.97
CA VAL A 10 -1.66 -44.09 38.91
C VAL A 10 -2.37 -42.92 39.57
N ALA A 11 -1.59 -41.86 39.82
CA ALA A 11 -2.10 -40.55 40.18
C ALA A 11 -2.71 -39.92 38.92
N LEU A 12 -3.95 -39.45 39.04
CA LEU A 12 -4.64 -38.66 38.03
C LEU A 12 -3.96 -37.28 37.94
N ILE A 13 -3.08 -37.09 36.96
CA ILE A 13 -2.45 -35.80 36.69
C ILE A 13 -3.46 -34.90 35.96
N LEU A 14 -3.86 -33.85 36.67
CA LEU A 14 -4.59 -32.69 36.19
C LEU A 14 -3.88 -32.10 34.96
N THR A 15 -4.44 -32.24 33.76
CA THR A 15 -3.92 -31.55 32.58
C THR A 15 -4.50 -30.14 32.56
N LEU A 16 -3.75 -29.20 33.16
CA LEU A 16 -3.95 -27.77 33.01
C LEU A 16 -3.60 -27.40 31.56
N VAL A 17 -4.61 -27.22 30.71
CA VAL A 17 -4.43 -26.66 29.36
C VAL A 17 -4.00 -25.20 29.54
N LEU A 18 -2.71 -24.94 29.32
CA LEU A 18 -2.18 -23.60 29.10
C LEU A 18 -2.95 -22.98 27.93
N LEU A 19 -3.79 -21.99 28.24
CA LEU A 19 -4.19 -20.97 27.27
C LEU A 19 -2.90 -20.33 26.75
N LEU A 20 -2.46 -20.74 25.55
CA LEU A 20 -1.61 -19.91 24.72
C LEU A 20 -2.42 -18.64 24.45
N GLY A 21 -2.16 -17.60 25.25
CA GLY A 21 -2.48 -16.25 24.86
C GLY A 21 -1.75 -15.99 23.56
N ALA A 22 -2.47 -15.96 22.45
CA ALA A 22 -2.05 -15.20 21.29
C ALA A 22 -1.93 -13.76 21.79
N ASN A 23 -0.71 -13.36 22.18
CA ASN A 23 -0.37 -11.95 22.23
C ASN A 23 -0.52 -11.47 20.80
N LEU A 24 -1.71 -10.93 20.47
CA LEU A 24 -1.79 -9.84 19.52
C LEU A 24 -0.80 -8.82 20.06
N LEU A 25 0.40 -8.79 19.48
CA LEU A 25 1.33 -7.70 19.66
C LEU A 25 0.59 -6.47 19.13
N LEU A 26 -0.16 -5.80 20.01
CA LEU A 26 -0.53 -4.42 19.78
C LEU A 26 0.81 -3.70 19.60
N ALA A 27 0.96 -3.02 18.46
CA ALA A 27 2.11 -2.16 18.22
C ALA A 27 2.35 -1.30 19.47
N ALA A 28 3.61 -1.17 19.87
CA ALA A 28 3.92 -0.28 20.98
C ALA A 28 3.41 1.12 20.63
N PRO A 29 2.89 1.89 21.60
CA PRO A 29 2.30 3.18 21.30
C PRO A 29 3.31 4.04 20.53
N TYR A 30 2.86 4.67 19.44
CA TYR A 30 3.65 5.54 18.58
C TYR A 30 4.62 4.85 17.61
N GLU A 31 4.52 3.53 17.43
CA GLU A 31 5.21 2.80 16.37
C GLU A 31 4.62 3.11 14.99
N ILE A 32 5.46 3.67 14.11
CA ILE A 32 5.09 3.94 12.72
C ILE A 32 5.57 2.77 11.87
N GLN A 33 4.62 2.15 11.16
CA GLN A 33 4.89 0.99 10.31
C GLN A 33 5.17 1.43 8.87
N PHE A 34 6.44 1.34 8.46
CA PHE A 34 6.86 1.47 7.06
C PHE A 34 7.06 0.10 6.42
N LYS A 35 7.17 0.05 5.09
CA LYS A 35 7.53 -1.19 4.39
C LYS A 35 8.96 -1.64 4.70
N SER A 36 9.87 -0.68 4.92
CA SER A 36 11.26 -0.91 5.29
C SER A 36 11.45 -1.31 6.76
N GLY A 37 10.43 -1.16 7.61
CA GLY A 37 10.46 -1.55 9.01
C GLY A 37 9.63 -0.64 9.91
N THR A 38 9.71 -0.91 11.21
CA THR A 38 9.02 -0.13 12.24
C THR A 38 9.97 0.92 12.82
N VAL A 39 9.47 2.14 13.00
CA VAL A 39 10.22 3.24 13.64
C VAL A 39 9.39 3.80 14.79
N THR A 40 10.04 4.10 15.91
CA THR A 40 9.43 4.84 17.03
C THR A 40 10.17 6.16 17.22
N PRO A 41 9.69 7.27 16.63
CA PRO A 41 10.35 8.56 16.77
C PRO A 41 10.37 9.04 18.23
N THR A 42 11.40 9.78 18.61
CA THR A 42 11.55 10.29 19.97
C THR A 42 10.67 11.51 20.17
N ALA A 43 9.84 11.52 21.22
CA ALA A 43 8.98 12.67 21.51
C ALA A 43 9.79 13.95 21.73
N GLY A 44 9.29 15.08 21.22
CA GLY A 44 9.95 16.39 21.31
C GLY A 44 11.04 16.61 20.27
N GLU A 45 11.27 15.66 19.37
CA GLU A 45 12.11 15.84 18.20
C GLU A 45 11.35 16.70 17.18
N PHE A 46 11.86 17.91 16.95
CA PHE A 46 11.30 18.89 16.02
C PHE A 46 12.38 19.35 15.05
N ILE A 47 12.60 18.55 14.02
CA ILE A 47 13.60 18.77 12.97
C ILE A 47 12.87 19.09 11.69
N ILE A 48 12.97 20.35 11.26
CA ILE A 48 12.46 20.81 9.97
C ILE A 48 13.64 20.83 8.99
N PRO A 49 13.59 20.05 7.89
CA PRO A 49 14.62 20.11 6.85
C PRO A 49 14.80 21.56 6.38
N GLN A 50 16.05 22.01 6.32
CA GLN A 50 16.36 23.24 5.58
C GLN A 50 16.58 22.82 4.14
N ALA A 51 15.92 23.50 3.20
CA ALA A 51 16.28 23.34 1.80
C ALA A 51 17.72 23.79 1.57
N ASN A 52 18.42 23.15 0.63
CA ASN A 52 19.71 23.63 0.19
C ASN A 52 19.57 25.10 -0.24
N LEU A 53 20.44 25.95 0.31
CA LEU A 53 20.36 27.41 0.36
C LEU A 53 20.32 28.14 -1.01
N ASP A 54 20.31 27.41 -2.12
CA ASP A 54 20.28 27.96 -3.48
C ASP A 54 18.86 28.10 -4.06
N GLU A 55 17.84 27.47 -3.48
CA GLU A 55 16.44 27.65 -3.85
C GLU A 55 15.60 28.05 -2.63
N SER A 56 14.79 29.12 -2.77
CA SER A 56 13.87 29.56 -1.73
C SER A 56 12.68 28.59 -1.64
N VAL A 57 12.88 27.47 -0.97
CA VAL A 57 11.81 26.51 -0.71
C VAL A 57 10.91 27.05 0.39
N GLU A 58 9.69 27.43 0.02
CA GLU A 58 8.70 28.02 0.92
C GLU A 58 8.08 26.97 1.87
N SER A 59 8.08 25.69 1.48
CA SER A 59 7.45 24.60 2.25
C SER A 59 8.17 23.27 2.03
N VAL A 60 8.15 22.41 3.05
CA VAL A 60 8.86 21.12 3.05
C VAL A 60 7.96 19.99 3.51
N HIS A 61 8.22 18.79 3.01
CA HIS A 61 7.57 17.56 3.47
C HIS A 61 8.24 17.04 4.74
N VAL A 62 7.41 16.71 5.73
CA VAL A 62 7.86 16.18 7.02
C VAL A 62 7.03 14.99 7.45
N LEU A 63 7.64 14.12 8.24
CA LEU A 63 6.93 13.18 9.07
C LEU A 63 6.47 13.91 10.33
N LEU A 64 5.16 13.91 10.59
CA LEU A 64 4.54 14.55 11.75
C LEU A 64 3.74 13.51 12.54
N GLN A 65 3.99 13.41 13.84
CA GLN A 65 3.21 12.54 14.72
C GLN A 65 2.47 13.33 15.80
N LEU A 66 1.23 12.94 16.09
CA LEU A 66 0.41 13.55 17.13
C LEU A 66 0.37 12.68 18.41
N GLU A 67 0.24 13.35 19.55
CA GLU A 67 0.00 12.70 20.83
C GLU A 67 -1.34 11.94 20.85
N ASP A 68 -2.36 12.53 20.26
CA ASP A 68 -3.72 12.00 20.23
C ASP A 68 -4.40 12.31 18.89
N PHE A 69 -5.47 11.59 18.57
CA PHE A 69 -6.22 11.69 17.33
C PHE A 69 -6.70 13.12 17.02
N LEU A 70 -6.98 13.37 15.74
CA LEU A 70 -7.54 14.62 15.25
C LEU A 70 -8.99 14.80 15.73
N ARG A 71 -9.16 15.34 16.95
CA ARG A 71 -10.46 15.66 17.55
C ARG A 71 -10.58 17.16 17.84
N GLY A 72 -11.81 17.66 17.97
CA GLY A 72 -12.08 19.04 18.41
C GLY A 72 -11.43 20.10 17.50
N GLY A 73 -11.57 19.97 16.18
CA GLY A 73 -11.06 20.95 15.21
C GLY A 73 -9.53 21.06 15.16
N LYS A 74 -8.78 20.09 15.71
CA LYS A 74 -7.31 20.09 15.72
C LYS A 74 -6.71 20.25 14.32
N GLN A 75 -7.26 19.59 13.30
CA GLN A 75 -6.79 19.71 11.92
C GLN A 75 -6.91 21.15 11.38
N ALA A 76 -8.05 21.82 11.61
CA ALA A 76 -8.22 23.21 11.18
C ALA A 76 -7.25 24.16 11.93
N ARG A 77 -6.98 23.89 13.20
CA ARG A 77 -5.95 24.63 13.96
C ARG A 77 -4.56 24.40 13.40
N LEU A 78 -4.15 23.16 13.15
CA LEU A 78 -2.87 22.85 12.48
C LEU A 78 -2.75 23.57 11.15
N LYS A 79 -3.79 23.53 10.31
CA LYS A 79 -3.85 24.24 9.03
C LYS A 79 -3.70 25.77 9.18
N SER A 80 -4.23 26.38 10.25
CA SER A 80 -4.02 27.82 10.51
C SER A 80 -2.58 28.20 10.86
N TYR A 81 -1.72 27.23 11.17
CA TYR A 81 -0.26 27.41 11.33
C TYR A 81 0.51 26.98 10.07
N GLY A 82 -0.17 26.70 8.95
CA GLY A 82 0.44 26.25 7.70
C GLY A 82 0.70 24.74 7.63
N VAL A 83 0.22 23.95 8.59
CA VAL A 83 0.42 22.49 8.57
C VAL A 83 -0.70 21.82 7.79
N ASP A 84 -0.38 21.33 6.60
CA ASP A 84 -1.27 20.53 5.77
C ASP A 84 -0.92 19.04 5.89
N LEU A 85 -1.84 18.25 6.44
CA LEU A 85 -1.68 16.80 6.58
C LEU A 85 -2.09 16.12 5.27
N LEU A 86 -1.18 15.36 4.65
CA LEU A 86 -1.38 14.73 3.36
C LEU A 86 -1.72 13.24 3.49
N THR A 87 -0.74 12.43 3.90
CA THR A 87 -0.87 10.97 3.92
C THR A 87 -0.88 10.48 5.36
N TYR A 88 -1.93 9.75 5.75
CA TYR A 88 -1.97 9.10 7.06
C TYR A 88 -1.03 7.89 7.10
N LEU A 89 -0.28 7.79 8.19
CA LEU A 89 0.51 6.62 8.56
C LEU A 89 -0.03 6.06 9.89
N PRO A 90 0.17 4.75 10.19
CA PRO A 90 -0.25 4.17 11.46
C PRO A 90 0.23 4.97 12.68
N ASP A 91 -0.50 4.83 13.79
CA ASP A 91 -0.18 5.48 15.06
C ASP A 91 -0.13 7.02 15.04
N ARG A 92 -1.16 7.62 14.42
CA ARG A 92 -1.39 9.08 14.41
C ARG A 92 -0.22 9.85 13.79
N ALA A 93 0.51 9.21 12.90
CA ALA A 93 1.55 9.82 12.09
C ALA A 93 1.00 10.22 10.73
N TYR A 94 1.63 11.21 10.12
CA TYR A 94 1.24 11.78 8.85
C TYR A 94 2.50 12.21 8.10
N ILE A 95 2.48 12.05 6.78
CA ILE A 95 3.28 12.92 5.92
C ILE A 95 2.52 14.24 5.82
N ALA A 96 3.21 15.35 6.05
CA ALA A 96 2.63 16.69 6.08
C ALA A 96 3.53 17.67 5.34
N VAL A 97 2.92 18.75 4.84
CA VAL A 97 3.62 19.91 4.31
C VAL A 97 3.54 21.02 5.34
N ILE A 98 4.67 21.66 5.61
CA ILE A 98 4.78 22.78 6.54
C ILE A 98 5.65 23.89 5.95
N PRO A 99 5.48 25.16 6.36
CA PRO A 99 6.41 26.22 6.02
C PRO A 99 7.82 25.87 6.49
N SER A 100 8.83 26.13 5.65
CA SER A 100 10.23 25.82 5.97
C SER A 100 10.78 26.66 7.14
N ASP A 101 10.17 27.81 7.41
CA ASP A 101 10.48 28.73 8.52
C ASP A 101 9.60 28.52 9.76
N LEU A 102 8.76 27.47 9.77
CA LEU A 102 7.80 27.24 10.85
C LEU A 102 8.51 27.03 12.20
N ASN A 103 8.14 27.83 13.20
CA ASN A 103 8.59 27.56 14.56
C ASN A 103 7.79 26.40 15.18
N ALA A 104 8.37 25.19 15.14
CA ALA A 104 7.76 23.95 15.64
C ALA A 104 7.32 24.00 17.12
N SER A 105 7.95 24.82 17.96
CA SER A 105 7.52 24.98 19.37
C SER A 105 6.09 25.49 19.50
N ARG A 106 5.57 26.18 18.48
CA ARG A 106 4.18 26.66 18.43
C ARG A 106 3.16 25.53 18.22
N LEU A 107 3.61 24.36 17.76
CA LEU A 107 2.77 23.21 17.47
C LEU A 107 2.66 22.24 18.66
N ALA A 108 3.60 22.27 19.61
CA ALA A 108 3.54 21.42 20.80
C ALA A 108 2.23 21.60 21.61
N PRO A 109 1.70 22.83 21.82
CA PRO A 109 0.40 23.01 22.48
C PRO A 109 -0.80 22.44 21.70
N LEU A 110 -0.64 22.17 20.40
CA LEU A 110 -1.67 21.51 19.57
C LEU A 110 -1.58 19.98 19.66
N GLY A 111 -0.63 19.45 20.44
CA GLY A 111 -0.40 18.03 20.62
C GLY A 111 0.42 17.39 19.50
N VAL A 112 1.26 18.17 18.82
CA VAL A 112 2.29 17.61 17.93
C VAL A 112 3.42 17.06 18.79
N ARG A 113 3.69 15.77 18.63
CA ARG A 113 4.68 14.99 19.39
C ARG A 113 6.05 15.03 18.72
N VAL A 114 6.08 14.90 17.39
CA VAL A 114 7.30 14.79 16.58
C VAL A 114 7.11 15.49 15.25
N ILE A 115 8.19 16.13 14.77
CA ILE A 115 8.39 16.55 13.38
C ILE A 115 9.80 16.13 12.97
N THR A 116 9.94 15.36 11.91
CA THR A 116 11.25 14.98 11.34
C THR A 116 11.21 15.11 9.81
N PRO A 117 12.37 15.11 9.14
CA PRO A 117 12.43 14.83 7.71
C PRO A 117 11.70 13.51 7.38
N VAL A 118 11.18 13.41 6.15
CA VAL A 118 10.80 12.12 5.58
C VAL A 118 12.07 11.46 5.07
N TYR A 119 12.71 10.66 5.92
CA TYR A 119 14.01 10.06 5.59
C TYR A 119 13.89 9.11 4.39
N PRO A 120 14.88 9.06 3.48
CA PRO A 120 14.84 8.25 2.27
C PRO A 120 14.53 6.77 2.52
N GLU A 121 15.07 6.19 3.60
CA GLU A 121 14.84 4.80 3.97
C GLU A 121 13.37 4.45 4.26
N TYR A 122 12.53 5.43 4.57
CA TYR A 122 11.09 5.22 4.80
C TYR A 122 10.30 5.12 3.49
N LYS A 123 10.88 5.63 2.41
CA LYS A 123 10.26 5.73 1.09
C LYS A 123 10.59 4.52 0.19
N LEU A 124 11.37 3.56 0.66
CA LEU A 124 11.79 2.41 -0.16
C LEU A 124 11.03 1.15 0.22
N HIS A 125 10.54 0.44 -0.80
CA HIS A 125 10.17 -0.96 -0.61
C HIS A 125 11.43 -1.80 -0.32
N PRO A 126 11.38 -2.81 0.58
CA PRO A 126 12.54 -3.65 0.90
C PRO A 126 13.25 -4.24 -0.32
N ARG A 127 12.48 -4.58 -1.35
CA ARG A 127 13.02 -5.10 -2.61
C ARG A 127 13.92 -4.11 -3.34
N VAL A 128 13.64 -2.81 -3.24
CA VAL A 128 14.48 -1.74 -3.80
C VAL A 128 15.75 -1.58 -2.98
N SER A 129 15.64 -1.49 -1.66
CA SER A 129 16.81 -1.36 -0.77
C SER A 129 17.74 -2.58 -0.78
N GLU A 130 17.20 -3.76 -1.06
CA GLU A 130 17.95 -5.02 -1.08
C GLU A 130 18.33 -5.45 -2.52
N SER A 131 18.04 -4.63 -3.53
CA SER A 131 18.27 -4.92 -4.96
C SER A 131 17.74 -6.29 -5.40
N ARG A 132 16.53 -6.65 -4.95
CA ARG A 132 15.86 -7.92 -5.29
C ARG A 132 14.69 -7.68 -6.22
N PHE A 133 14.97 -7.66 -7.51
CA PHE A 133 14.00 -7.35 -8.56
C PHE A 133 13.63 -8.60 -9.37
N GLY A 134 12.42 -8.61 -9.91
CA GLY A 134 12.00 -9.57 -10.92
C GLY A 134 12.54 -9.25 -12.30
N ASP A 135 12.58 -10.24 -13.17
CA ASP A 135 13.01 -10.05 -14.57
C ASP A 135 11.99 -9.23 -15.38
N TRP A 136 10.72 -9.18 -14.95
CA TRP A 136 9.65 -8.47 -15.66
C TRP A 136 9.82 -6.95 -15.72
N SER A 137 10.63 -6.38 -14.81
CA SER A 137 10.90 -4.94 -14.75
C SER A 137 12.13 -4.53 -15.57
N LEU A 138 12.94 -5.50 -16.04
CA LEU A 138 14.17 -5.25 -16.78
C LEU A 138 13.85 -4.98 -18.25
N LEU A 139 14.36 -3.87 -18.76
CA LEU A 139 14.31 -3.51 -20.17
C LEU A 139 15.51 -4.09 -20.93
N ASP A 140 15.36 -4.27 -22.24
CA ASP A 140 16.45 -4.73 -23.13
C ASP A 140 17.67 -3.78 -23.11
N SER A 141 17.45 -2.51 -22.77
CA SER A 141 18.49 -1.49 -22.61
C SER A 141 19.29 -1.60 -21.30
N GLY A 142 18.84 -2.43 -20.36
CA GLY A 142 19.52 -2.70 -19.08
C GLY A 142 19.00 -1.90 -17.88
N GLU A 143 18.13 -0.90 -18.10
CA GLU A 143 17.40 -0.23 -17.03
C GLU A 143 16.25 -1.08 -16.48
N ARG A 144 15.80 -0.76 -15.27
CA ARG A 144 14.60 -1.32 -14.64
C ARG A 144 13.52 -0.27 -14.49
N ILE A 145 12.26 -0.69 -14.59
CA ILE A 145 11.11 0.16 -14.34
C ILE A 145 10.71 0.11 -12.86
N PHE A 146 10.61 1.28 -12.25
CA PHE A 146 10.15 1.50 -10.89
C PHE A 146 8.82 2.23 -10.89
N ALA A 147 7.95 1.87 -9.94
CA ALA A 147 6.76 2.63 -9.61
C ALA A 147 7.13 3.65 -8.51
N VAL A 148 7.06 4.93 -8.85
CA VAL A 148 7.42 6.05 -7.98
C VAL A 148 6.16 6.82 -7.61
N GLU A 149 5.68 6.63 -6.38
CA GLU A 149 4.56 7.37 -5.83
C GLU A 149 5.04 8.79 -5.47
N ILE A 150 4.27 9.79 -5.89
CA ILE A 150 4.58 11.21 -5.71
C ILE A 150 3.80 11.75 -4.51
N MET A 151 4.34 12.79 -3.86
CA MET A 151 3.62 13.51 -2.80
C MET A 151 2.29 14.07 -3.34
N ALA A 152 1.23 13.96 -2.54
CA ALA A 152 -0.14 14.17 -3.01
C ALA A 152 -0.48 15.62 -3.43
N ASP A 153 0.29 16.59 -2.94
CA ASP A 153 0.20 18.01 -3.28
C ASP A 153 1.05 18.40 -4.49
N ILE A 154 1.94 17.52 -4.97
CA ILE A 154 2.81 17.76 -6.12
C ILE A 154 2.19 17.16 -7.38
N PRO A 155 1.90 17.97 -8.42
CA PRO A 155 1.44 17.47 -9.71
C PRO A 155 2.44 16.50 -10.36
N LEU A 156 1.94 15.46 -11.04
CA LEU A 156 2.78 14.42 -11.65
C LEU A 156 3.70 14.94 -12.74
N ASP A 157 3.26 15.94 -13.51
CA ASP A 157 4.05 16.61 -14.55
C ASP A 157 5.24 17.39 -13.96
N ILE A 158 5.01 18.11 -12.86
CA ILE A 158 6.09 18.81 -12.14
C ILE A 158 7.11 17.82 -11.57
N ALA A 159 6.65 16.73 -10.94
CA ALA A 159 7.53 15.68 -10.44
C ALA A 159 8.32 15.00 -11.57
N ALA A 160 7.67 14.73 -12.71
CA ALA A 160 8.33 14.17 -13.88
C ALA A 160 9.45 15.08 -14.39
N GLU A 161 9.22 16.39 -14.51
CA GLU A 161 10.26 17.34 -14.93
C GLU A 161 11.47 17.36 -13.97
N VAL A 162 11.23 17.28 -12.66
CA VAL A 162 12.31 17.26 -11.64
C VAL A 162 13.17 16.00 -11.80
N LEU A 163 12.53 14.85 -11.93
CA LEU A 163 13.23 13.57 -12.09
C LEU A 163 13.95 13.48 -13.45
N GLU A 164 13.32 13.95 -14.54
CA GLU A 164 13.94 13.98 -15.87
C GLU A 164 15.19 14.87 -15.90
N LYS A 165 15.14 16.06 -15.28
CA LYS A 165 16.31 16.96 -15.14
C LYS A 165 17.46 16.31 -14.37
N SER A 166 17.15 15.33 -13.52
CA SER A 166 18.13 14.56 -12.76
C SER A 166 18.62 13.29 -13.48
N GLY A 167 18.21 13.09 -14.73
CA GLY A 167 18.68 12.02 -15.61
C GLY A 167 17.86 10.73 -15.56
N TYR A 168 16.70 10.72 -14.92
CA TYR A 168 15.79 9.58 -14.94
C TYR A 168 14.92 9.56 -16.20
N LEU A 169 14.62 8.38 -16.73
CA LEU A 169 13.73 8.24 -17.88
C LEU A 169 12.28 8.11 -17.38
N ILE A 170 11.42 9.05 -17.76
CA ILE A 170 10.02 9.04 -17.33
C ILE A 170 9.17 8.32 -18.37
N GLY A 171 8.44 7.29 -17.92
CA GLY A 171 7.50 6.52 -18.70
C GLY A 171 6.05 7.01 -18.54
N SER A 172 5.10 6.06 -18.57
CA SER A 172 3.69 6.35 -18.30
C SER A 172 3.44 6.60 -16.81
N HIS A 173 2.20 6.96 -16.46
CA HIS A 173 1.79 7.22 -15.08
C HIS A 173 0.44 6.57 -14.77
N TYR A 174 0.18 6.35 -13.47
CA TYR A 174 -1.12 5.90 -12.97
C TYR A 174 -1.79 7.01 -12.18
N ASN A 175 -2.74 7.71 -12.80
CA ASN A 175 -3.45 8.84 -12.16
C ASN A 175 -4.15 8.43 -10.85
N ALA A 176 -4.79 7.26 -10.83
CA ALA A 176 -5.52 6.80 -9.65
C ALA A 176 -4.62 6.52 -8.43
N ALA A 177 -3.34 6.21 -8.67
CA ALA A 177 -2.36 5.92 -7.62
C ALA A 177 -1.34 7.06 -7.43
N HIS A 178 -1.47 8.16 -8.19
CA HIS A 178 -0.51 9.28 -8.19
C HIS A 178 0.95 8.81 -8.34
N THR A 179 1.18 7.93 -9.32
CA THR A 179 2.46 7.21 -9.51
C THR A 179 3.04 7.45 -10.90
N LEU A 180 4.35 7.70 -10.98
CA LEU A 180 5.13 7.70 -12.22
C LEU A 180 5.81 6.34 -12.42
N LEU A 181 5.86 5.85 -13.66
CA LEU A 181 6.80 4.79 -14.03
C LEU A 181 8.12 5.44 -14.43
N VAL A 182 9.19 5.07 -13.74
CA VAL A 182 10.52 5.64 -13.94
C VAL A 182 11.49 4.52 -14.28
N ALA A 183 12.22 4.66 -15.40
CA ALA A 183 13.25 3.72 -15.79
C ALA A 183 14.65 4.27 -15.44
N CYS A 184 15.45 3.45 -14.75
CA CYS A 184 16.86 3.75 -14.47
C CYS A 184 17.67 2.48 -14.19
N HIS A 185 19.00 2.62 -14.16
CA HIS A 185 19.86 1.53 -13.67
C HIS A 185 19.55 1.25 -12.18
N GLU A 186 19.56 -0.02 -11.77
CA GLU A 186 19.16 -0.41 -10.41
C GLU A 186 20.00 0.25 -9.31
N ALA A 187 21.28 0.54 -9.60
CA ALA A 187 22.18 1.26 -8.70
C ALA A 187 21.74 2.70 -8.38
N LEU A 188 20.82 3.28 -9.17
CA LEU A 188 20.28 4.63 -8.96
C LEU A 188 18.89 4.60 -8.31
N ALA A 189 18.25 3.44 -8.20
CA ALA A 189 16.86 3.33 -7.78
C ALA A 189 16.61 3.86 -6.37
N SER A 190 17.54 3.62 -5.43
CA SER A 190 17.42 4.13 -4.06
C SER A 190 17.55 5.65 -3.96
N LEU A 191 18.24 6.29 -4.91
CA LEU A 191 18.41 7.75 -4.95
C LEU A 191 17.11 8.49 -5.31
N LEU A 192 16.11 7.80 -5.88
CA LEU A 192 14.78 8.38 -6.10
C LEU A 192 14.13 8.82 -4.78
N ALA A 193 14.44 8.16 -3.66
CA ALA A 193 13.91 8.52 -2.35
C ALA A 193 14.46 9.84 -1.79
N ASP A 194 15.58 10.34 -2.32
CA ASP A 194 16.18 11.61 -1.89
C ASP A 194 15.39 12.83 -2.40
N PHE A 195 14.54 12.65 -3.41
CA PHE A 195 13.69 13.72 -3.93
C PHE A 195 12.54 14.01 -2.96
N ASP A 196 12.34 15.30 -2.67
CA ASP A 196 11.26 15.76 -1.78
C ASP A 196 9.87 15.41 -2.35
N CYS A 197 9.71 15.48 -3.67
CA CYS A 197 8.47 15.12 -4.35
C CYS A 197 8.13 13.62 -4.32
N VAL A 198 9.06 12.74 -3.93
CA VAL A 198 8.85 11.29 -3.90
C VAL A 198 8.33 10.85 -2.54
N LEU A 199 7.16 10.19 -2.54
CA LEU A 199 6.54 9.58 -1.37
C LEU A 199 7.02 8.15 -1.16
N PHE A 200 7.09 7.34 -2.22
CA PHE A 200 7.45 5.92 -2.13
C PHE A 200 8.01 5.38 -3.46
N VAL A 201 8.91 4.40 -3.38
CA VAL A 201 9.55 3.74 -4.52
C VAL A 201 9.42 2.22 -4.35
N ASP A 202 8.82 1.58 -5.35
CA ASP A 202 8.79 0.13 -5.50
C ASP A 202 9.22 -0.27 -6.93
N GLU A 203 9.51 -1.55 -7.14
CA GLU A 203 9.57 -2.11 -8.47
C GLU A 203 8.21 -2.01 -9.15
N ALA A 204 8.18 -1.74 -10.46
CA ALA A 204 6.94 -1.80 -11.20
C ALA A 204 6.27 -3.17 -11.03
N PRO A 205 4.93 -3.21 -10.83
CA PRO A 205 4.24 -4.47 -10.65
C PRO A 205 4.42 -5.36 -11.88
N PRO A 206 4.43 -6.69 -11.71
CA PRO A 206 4.47 -7.60 -12.85
C PRO A 206 3.27 -7.35 -13.77
N PRO A 207 3.41 -7.63 -15.08
CA PRO A 207 2.29 -7.58 -16.01
C PRO A 207 1.10 -8.41 -15.50
N LEU A 208 -0.10 -7.92 -15.75
CA LEU A 208 -1.32 -8.68 -15.46
C LEU A 208 -1.31 -9.99 -16.26
N GLN A 209 -1.79 -11.06 -15.63
CA GLN A 209 -1.89 -12.39 -16.23
C GLN A 209 -3.33 -12.88 -16.17
N GLU A 210 -3.73 -13.63 -17.19
CA GLU A 210 -5.04 -14.31 -17.31
C GLU A 210 -5.13 -15.55 -16.40
N LEU A 211 -4.66 -15.45 -15.15
CA LEU A 211 -4.74 -16.54 -14.20
C LEU A 211 -4.88 -16.03 -12.77
N ASN A 212 -6.02 -16.33 -12.15
CA ASN A 212 -6.33 -15.90 -10.80
C ASN A 212 -6.74 -17.05 -9.86
N SER A 213 -6.10 -18.21 -10.02
CA SER A 213 -6.43 -19.43 -9.28
C SER A 213 -6.32 -19.28 -7.75
N THR A 214 -5.52 -18.32 -7.28
CA THR A 214 -5.33 -18.07 -5.84
C THR A 214 -6.47 -17.25 -5.22
N VAL A 215 -7.26 -16.51 -6.00
CA VAL A 215 -8.27 -15.59 -5.47
C VAL A 215 -9.47 -16.30 -4.83
N ARG A 216 -9.88 -17.47 -5.34
CA ARG A 216 -10.95 -18.27 -4.71
C ARG A 216 -10.65 -18.55 -3.24
N THR A 217 -9.41 -18.95 -2.96
CA THR A 217 -8.94 -19.22 -1.59
C THR A 217 -8.80 -17.94 -0.79
N ARG A 218 -8.18 -16.89 -1.37
CA ARG A 218 -7.93 -15.61 -0.66
C ARG A 218 -9.21 -14.86 -0.30
N LEU A 219 -10.26 -14.96 -1.11
CA LEU A 219 -11.56 -14.32 -0.87
C LEU A 219 -12.56 -15.22 -0.14
N HIS A 220 -12.12 -16.40 0.33
CA HIS A 220 -12.99 -17.33 1.07
C HIS A 220 -14.30 -17.65 0.34
N VAL A 221 -14.27 -17.73 -1.00
CA VAL A 221 -15.48 -17.91 -1.83
C VAL A 221 -16.27 -19.18 -1.46
N ASN A 222 -15.57 -20.18 -0.91
CA ASN A 222 -16.19 -21.40 -0.40
C ASN A 222 -17.23 -21.13 0.72
N GLU A 223 -17.07 -20.08 1.51
CA GLU A 223 -17.98 -19.72 2.61
C GLU A 223 -19.31 -19.16 2.08
N VAL A 224 -19.28 -18.40 0.97
CA VAL A 224 -20.48 -17.83 0.35
C VAL A 224 -21.14 -18.78 -0.67
N GLN A 225 -20.43 -19.82 -1.12
CA GLN A 225 -20.97 -20.89 -1.96
C GLN A 225 -21.62 -22.03 -1.13
N ALA A 226 -22.18 -21.71 0.03
CA ALA A 226 -22.89 -22.65 0.90
C ALA A 226 -24.41 -22.45 0.81
N ALA A 227 -25.17 -23.51 1.10
CA ALA A 227 -26.62 -23.41 1.25
C ALA A 227 -26.98 -22.29 2.27
N PRO A 228 -28.05 -21.50 2.03
CA PRO A 228 -29.22 -21.84 1.21
C PRO A 228 -29.25 -21.29 -0.23
N TYR A 229 -28.14 -20.81 -0.81
CA TYR A 229 -28.09 -20.29 -2.20
C TYR A 229 -29.19 -19.27 -2.55
N ASN A 230 -29.53 -18.39 -1.62
CA ASN A 230 -30.62 -17.42 -1.75
C ASN A 230 -30.14 -16.03 -2.21
N LEU A 231 -28.93 -15.94 -2.75
CA LEU A 231 -28.35 -14.71 -3.30
C LEU A 231 -28.38 -14.79 -4.84
N SER A 232 -29.10 -13.87 -5.49
CA SER A 232 -29.22 -13.80 -6.95
C SER A 232 -28.28 -12.78 -7.61
N GLY A 233 -27.76 -11.82 -6.84
CA GLY A 233 -27.03 -10.67 -7.37
C GLY A 233 -27.91 -9.62 -8.04
N ASP A 234 -29.25 -9.70 -7.90
CA ASP A 234 -30.17 -8.74 -8.50
C ASP A 234 -29.88 -7.30 -8.05
N GLY A 235 -29.77 -6.39 -9.01
CA GLY A 235 -29.44 -4.97 -8.77
C GLY A 235 -27.94 -4.70 -8.54
N VAL A 236 -27.08 -5.72 -8.63
CA VAL A 236 -25.62 -5.55 -8.53
C VAL A 236 -25.00 -5.54 -9.92
N THR A 237 -24.18 -4.54 -10.21
CA THR A 237 -23.34 -4.48 -11.40
C THR A 237 -21.90 -4.79 -11.02
N ILE A 238 -21.24 -5.67 -11.77
CA ILE A 238 -19.86 -6.07 -11.53
C ILE A 238 -19.03 -5.71 -12.77
N LEU A 239 -17.92 -4.99 -12.56
CA LEU A 239 -16.91 -4.77 -13.57
C LEU A 239 -15.97 -5.98 -13.59
N VAL A 240 -15.83 -6.62 -14.75
CA VAL A 240 -14.81 -7.64 -15.01
C VAL A 240 -13.73 -7.01 -15.89
N PHE A 241 -12.56 -6.77 -15.31
CA PHE A 241 -11.37 -6.32 -16.02
C PHE A 241 -10.43 -7.52 -16.21
N ASP A 242 -10.24 -7.92 -17.46
CA ASP A 242 -9.61 -9.19 -17.84
C ASP A 242 -8.82 -9.01 -19.16
N GLY A 243 -8.22 -10.06 -19.72
CA GLY A 243 -7.37 -9.99 -20.92
C GLY A 243 -8.08 -9.60 -22.23
N GLY A 244 -9.37 -9.29 -22.17
CA GLY A 244 -10.15 -8.78 -23.29
C GLY A 244 -11.62 -8.61 -22.93
N MET A 245 -12.47 -8.51 -23.95
CA MET A 245 -13.92 -8.47 -23.79
C MET A 245 -14.48 -9.89 -23.72
N ALA A 246 -15.44 -10.10 -22.83
CA ALA A 246 -16.24 -11.31 -22.85
C ALA A 246 -17.19 -11.33 -24.08
N ASP A 247 -17.41 -12.51 -24.65
CA ASP A 247 -18.35 -12.73 -25.74
C ASP A 247 -19.79 -12.51 -25.26
N ASN A 248 -20.32 -11.31 -25.46
CA ASN A 248 -21.67 -10.97 -25.08
C ASN A 248 -22.76 -11.65 -25.95
N THR A 249 -22.37 -12.38 -27.00
CA THR A 249 -23.29 -13.18 -27.82
C THR A 249 -23.52 -14.57 -27.23
N HIS A 250 -22.71 -14.98 -26.25
CA HIS A 250 -22.90 -16.22 -25.52
C HIS A 250 -24.28 -16.24 -24.85
N PRO A 251 -25.07 -17.34 -24.96
CA PRO A 251 -26.44 -17.40 -24.44
C PRO A 251 -26.58 -17.01 -22.97
N ASP A 252 -25.57 -17.32 -22.16
CA ASP A 252 -25.57 -17.00 -20.72
C ASP A 252 -25.58 -15.50 -20.40
N PHE A 253 -25.21 -14.63 -21.34
CA PHE A 253 -25.07 -13.18 -21.13
C PHE A 253 -26.16 -12.33 -21.77
N ILE A 254 -27.16 -12.95 -22.42
CA ILE A 254 -28.24 -12.21 -23.09
C ILE A 254 -28.94 -11.28 -22.09
N GLY A 255 -28.89 -9.97 -22.36
CA GLY A 255 -29.49 -8.92 -21.53
C GLY A 255 -28.77 -8.64 -20.20
N ARG A 256 -27.57 -9.19 -19.99
CA ARG A 256 -26.81 -9.08 -18.73
C ARG A 256 -25.45 -8.40 -18.88
N MET A 257 -24.90 -8.33 -20.09
CA MET A 257 -23.55 -7.82 -20.33
C MET A 257 -23.55 -6.53 -21.16
N THR A 258 -22.79 -5.56 -20.69
CA THR A 258 -22.50 -4.31 -21.39
C THR A 258 -21.00 -4.10 -21.45
N TRP A 259 -20.51 -3.62 -22.58
CA TRP A 259 -19.10 -3.27 -22.74
C TRP A 259 -18.89 -1.79 -22.42
N SER A 260 -17.88 -1.49 -21.60
CA SER A 260 -17.45 -0.13 -21.29
C SER A 260 -16.28 0.35 -22.14
N GLU A 261 -15.60 -0.56 -22.85
CA GLU A 261 -14.41 -0.31 -23.66
C GLU A 261 -14.38 -1.17 -24.93
N THR A 262 -13.39 -0.98 -25.79
CA THR A 262 -13.21 -1.74 -27.04
C THR A 262 -11.87 -2.49 -27.03
N ALA A 263 -11.93 -3.80 -27.19
CA ALA A 263 -10.83 -4.76 -27.21
C ALA A 263 -11.26 -6.01 -28.02
N GLY A 264 -10.36 -7.00 -28.15
CA GLY A 264 -10.70 -8.29 -28.74
C GLY A 264 -11.56 -9.15 -27.81
N ILE A 265 -12.37 -10.05 -28.38
CA ILE A 265 -13.05 -11.07 -27.59
C ILE A 265 -12.01 -12.06 -27.04
N SER A 266 -12.11 -12.38 -25.74
CA SER A 266 -11.22 -13.31 -25.04
C SER A 266 -12.02 -14.45 -24.41
N ASP A 267 -11.58 -15.68 -24.64
CA ASP A 267 -12.15 -16.88 -24.00
C ASP A 267 -11.97 -16.83 -22.47
N HIS A 268 -10.82 -16.33 -22.00
CA HIS A 268 -10.57 -16.18 -20.56
C HIS A 268 -11.52 -15.14 -19.95
N ALA A 269 -11.68 -13.98 -20.59
CA ALA A 269 -12.64 -12.96 -20.13
C ALA A 269 -14.09 -13.49 -20.14
N THR A 270 -14.47 -14.28 -21.15
CA THR A 270 -15.78 -14.92 -21.28
C THR A 270 -16.02 -15.92 -20.14
N HIS A 271 -15.04 -16.77 -19.85
CA HIS A 271 -15.09 -17.72 -18.74
C HIS A 271 -15.15 -17.04 -17.36
N THR A 272 -14.29 -16.03 -17.12
CA THR A 272 -14.30 -15.23 -15.88
C THR A 272 -15.65 -14.54 -15.68
N SER A 273 -16.18 -13.92 -16.74
CA SER A 273 -17.50 -13.26 -16.69
C SER A 273 -18.64 -14.26 -16.45
N GLY A 274 -18.53 -15.46 -17.01
CA GLY A 274 -19.52 -16.53 -16.84
C GLY A 274 -19.58 -17.04 -15.41
N THR A 275 -18.40 -17.18 -14.78
CA THR A 275 -18.27 -17.56 -13.37
C THR A 275 -18.97 -16.57 -12.43
N VAL A 276 -18.96 -15.28 -12.79
CA VAL A 276 -19.48 -14.21 -11.95
C VAL A 276 -20.97 -13.93 -12.22
N GLY A 277 -21.40 -13.90 -13.49
CA GLY A 277 -22.71 -13.37 -13.89
C GLY A 277 -23.44 -14.17 -14.97
N GLY A 278 -22.95 -15.34 -15.36
CA GLY A 278 -23.64 -16.23 -16.30
C GLY A 278 -25.02 -16.63 -15.78
N SER A 279 -26.00 -16.75 -16.67
CA SER A 279 -27.35 -17.23 -16.30
C SER A 279 -27.44 -18.75 -16.21
N GLY A 280 -26.45 -19.49 -16.71
CA GLY A 280 -26.47 -20.95 -16.83
C GLY A 280 -27.43 -21.44 -17.93
N ALA A 281 -27.87 -20.58 -18.85
CA ALA A 281 -28.81 -20.92 -19.91
C ALA A 281 -28.25 -21.97 -20.90
N ALA A 282 -26.93 -22.08 -21.00
CA ALA A 282 -26.21 -23.05 -21.81
C ALA A 282 -25.53 -24.17 -20.98
N SER A 283 -25.90 -24.35 -19.71
CA SER A 283 -25.32 -25.34 -18.77
C SER A 283 -26.08 -26.66 -18.70
#